data_AF-A0A8H8MH93-F1
#
_entry.id   AF-A0A8H8MH93-F1
#
_cell.length_a   1.000
_cell.length_b   1.000
_cell.length_c   1.000
_cell.angle_alpha   90.00
_cell.angle_beta   90.00
_cell.angle_gamma   90.00
#
_symmetry.space_group_name_H-M   'P 1'
#
loop_
_entity.id
_entity.type
_entity.pdbx_description
1 polymer ?
#
loop_
_entity_poly.entity_id
_entity_poly.type
_entity_poly.pdbx_seq_one_letter_code
_entity_poly.pdbx_strand_id
1 'polypeptide(L)'
;MTSDLSGRPQKSFSYQALPGYFIHSDPDADPTQIGPNPPAFGLRNQSSDAYWSQFKSDITKLQSEAPPGVKYAVCWLGRHGEGWHNVVQDLYGGRAWDTHWSLVDMDGTTRLVDADLTELGEEQARQAGKVWATELARSDPVPLPTKFFCSPLTRAAQTLEITFSEVLTTKYIRPYIIEDLRERNGLRTCNKRRSKTFLHERFPRFDFEPGFTEADEGWSPSTQELDEDMRKRLKRALDVIFGSLLGENDTCKFQIFAIPQEAY
;
A
#
# COMPACT_ATOMS: atom_id res chain seq x y z
N MET A 1 -1.31 6.85 25.89
CA MET A 1 -2.66 7.46 25.86
C MET A 1 -3.06 7.50 24.40
N THR A 2 -4.12 6.81 24.04
CA THR A 2 -4.57 6.58 22.67
C THR A 2 -4.83 7.91 21.95
N SER A 3 -4.16 8.16 20.83
CA SER A 3 -4.42 9.31 19.97
C SER A 3 -5.86 9.24 19.48
N ASP A 4 -6.60 10.29 19.81
CA ASP A 4 -8.04 10.29 19.73
C ASP A 4 -8.51 10.79 18.36
N LEU A 5 -9.03 9.88 17.54
CA LEU A 5 -9.78 10.17 16.32
C LEU A 5 -11.25 10.54 16.61
N SER A 6 -11.67 10.75 17.88
CA SER A 6 -13.08 10.90 18.33
C SER A 6 -13.88 12.09 17.80
N GLY A 7 -13.29 13.02 17.06
CA GLY A 7 -13.99 14.27 16.71
C GLY A 7 -15.08 14.15 15.63
N ARG A 8 -15.16 13.04 14.88
CA ARG A 8 -16.18 12.83 13.84
C ARG A 8 -16.77 11.44 13.98
N PRO A 9 -18.10 11.24 13.81
CA PRO A 9 -18.65 9.90 13.73
C PRO A 9 -17.98 9.16 12.57
N GLN A 10 -17.12 8.21 12.91
CA GLN A 10 -16.40 7.41 11.92
C GLN A 10 -17.42 6.51 11.23
N LYS A 11 -17.71 6.81 9.96
CA LYS A 11 -18.54 5.95 9.13
C LYS A 11 -17.85 4.60 9.03
N SER A 12 -18.57 3.54 9.39
CA SER A 12 -18.09 2.17 9.25
C SER A 12 -18.63 1.57 7.96
N PHE A 13 -17.76 0.91 7.20
CA PHE A 13 -18.13 0.24 5.95
C PHE A 13 -17.84 -1.27 6.03
N SER A 14 -18.58 -2.04 5.24
CA SER A 14 -18.15 -3.38 4.82
C SER A 14 -17.45 -3.28 3.46
N TYR A 15 -16.49 -4.17 3.22
CA TYR A 15 -15.68 -4.17 2.00
C TYR A 15 -15.82 -5.50 1.28
N GLN A 16 -15.95 -5.43 -0.03
CA GLN A 16 -15.98 -6.59 -0.90
C GLN A 16 -15.26 -6.25 -2.21
N ALA A 17 -14.39 -7.15 -2.66
CA ALA A 17 -13.82 -7.05 -3.99
C ALA A 17 -14.89 -7.39 -5.04
N LEU A 18 -15.03 -6.55 -6.06
CA LEU A 18 -15.92 -6.80 -7.19
C LEU A 18 -15.13 -7.60 -8.27
N PRO A 19 -15.47 -8.88 -8.52
CA PRO A 19 -14.75 -9.68 -9.50
C PRO A 19 -15.05 -9.24 -10.95
N GLY A 20 -14.28 -9.77 -11.89
CA GLY A 20 -14.54 -9.63 -13.33
C GLY A 20 -13.79 -8.51 -14.04
N TYR A 21 -13.13 -7.61 -13.31
CA TYR A 21 -12.31 -6.54 -13.90
C TYR A 21 -10.83 -6.93 -14.02
N PHE A 22 -10.24 -7.42 -12.94
CA PHE A 22 -8.82 -7.76 -12.88
C PHE A 22 -8.64 -9.26 -12.64
N ILE A 23 -7.63 -9.86 -13.28
CA ILE A 23 -7.26 -11.27 -13.11
C ILE A 23 -6.98 -11.64 -11.66
N HIS A 24 -6.52 -10.69 -10.84
CA HIS A 24 -6.24 -10.86 -9.42
C HIS A 24 -7.49 -11.21 -8.56
N SER A 25 -8.69 -10.92 -9.07
CA SER A 25 -9.95 -11.16 -8.36
C SER A 25 -10.60 -12.50 -8.72
N ASP A 26 -9.95 -13.29 -9.58
CA ASP A 26 -10.40 -14.63 -9.96
C ASP A 26 -10.18 -15.61 -8.79
N PRO A 27 -11.17 -16.43 -8.38
CA PRO A 27 -10.99 -17.46 -7.35
C PRO A 27 -9.86 -18.45 -7.67
N ASP A 28 -9.57 -18.67 -8.95
CA ASP A 28 -8.53 -19.59 -9.42
C ASP A 28 -7.21 -18.87 -9.76
N ALA A 29 -7.07 -17.59 -9.38
CA ALA A 29 -5.85 -16.81 -9.63
C ALA A 29 -4.63 -17.43 -8.92
N ASP A 30 -3.58 -17.73 -9.69
CA ASP A 30 -2.27 -18.09 -9.15
C ASP A 30 -1.35 -16.85 -9.17
N PRO A 31 -1.01 -16.27 -7.99
CA PRO A 31 -0.14 -15.10 -7.91
C PRO A 31 1.23 -15.32 -8.55
N THR A 32 1.75 -16.56 -8.55
CA THR A 32 3.06 -16.89 -9.13
C THR A 32 3.03 -16.83 -10.65
N GLN A 33 1.91 -17.23 -11.27
CA GLN A 33 1.72 -17.15 -12.72
C GLN A 33 1.41 -15.72 -13.18
N ILE A 34 0.66 -14.95 -12.38
CA ILE A 34 0.35 -13.55 -12.68
C ILE A 34 1.61 -12.69 -12.66
N GLY A 35 2.51 -12.94 -11.70
CA GLY A 35 3.73 -12.17 -11.52
C GLY A 35 3.48 -10.73 -11.02
N PRO A 36 4.54 -9.93 -10.85
CA PRO A 36 4.44 -8.63 -10.17
C PRO A 36 3.85 -7.51 -11.03
N ASN A 37 3.96 -7.60 -12.36
CA ASN A 37 3.65 -6.51 -13.30
C ASN A 37 2.95 -7.05 -14.56
N PRO A 38 1.74 -7.63 -14.45
CA PRO A 38 1.01 -8.12 -15.62
C PRO A 38 0.63 -6.97 -16.57
N PRO A 39 0.49 -7.23 -17.89
CA PRO A 39 0.05 -6.24 -18.87
C PRO A 39 -1.27 -5.55 -18.47
N ALA A 40 -1.40 -4.25 -18.70
CA ALA A 40 -2.54 -3.43 -18.28
C ALA A 40 -2.94 -3.66 -16.81
N PHE A 41 -1.96 -3.91 -15.94
CA PHE A 41 -2.16 -4.24 -14.52
C PHE A 41 -3.11 -5.43 -14.29
N GLY A 42 -3.22 -6.34 -15.26
CA GLY A 42 -4.08 -7.51 -15.20
C GLY A 42 -5.56 -7.22 -15.48
N LEU A 43 -5.90 -6.11 -16.16
CA LEU A 43 -7.26 -5.87 -16.65
C LEU A 43 -7.66 -7.01 -17.61
N ARG A 44 -8.85 -7.60 -17.46
CA ARG A 44 -9.27 -8.77 -18.25
C ARG A 44 -9.67 -8.43 -19.68
N ASN A 45 -10.53 -7.42 -19.84
CA ASN A 45 -11.12 -7.09 -21.14
C ASN A 45 -10.23 -6.10 -21.90
N GLN A 46 -9.24 -6.63 -22.62
CA GLN A 46 -8.31 -5.87 -23.47
C GLN A 46 -8.65 -6.04 -24.97
N SER A 47 -9.92 -6.33 -25.32
CA SER A 47 -10.31 -6.71 -26.69
C SER A 47 -10.31 -5.56 -27.69
N SER A 48 -10.06 -4.32 -27.26
CA SER A 48 -9.91 -3.14 -28.12
C SER A 48 -8.79 -2.26 -27.58
N ASP A 49 -8.23 -1.38 -28.41
CA ASP A 49 -7.25 -0.38 -27.95
C ASP A 49 -7.83 0.66 -26.99
N ALA A 50 -9.16 0.68 -26.79
CA ALA A 50 -9.91 1.61 -25.95
C ALA A 50 -10.35 0.99 -24.60
N TYR A 51 -9.60 0.00 -24.09
CA TYR A 51 -9.98 -0.74 -22.89
C TYR A 51 -9.98 0.11 -21.60
N TRP A 52 -9.15 1.14 -21.50
CA TRP A 52 -9.15 2.05 -20.34
C TRP A 52 -10.35 2.98 -20.36
N SER A 53 -10.73 3.47 -21.54
CA SER A 53 -11.96 4.23 -21.73
C SER A 53 -13.19 3.39 -21.42
N GLN A 54 -13.23 2.13 -21.86
CA GLN A 54 -14.31 1.21 -21.50
C GLN A 54 -14.35 0.93 -20.00
N PHE A 55 -13.20 0.61 -19.40
CA PHE A 55 -13.09 0.41 -17.95
C PHE A 55 -13.60 1.62 -17.18
N LYS A 56 -13.19 2.84 -17.57
CA LYS A 56 -13.66 4.08 -16.95
C LYS A 56 -15.17 4.27 -17.11
N SER A 57 -15.72 3.96 -18.27
CA SER A 57 -17.17 4.00 -18.52
C SER A 57 -17.92 3.02 -17.61
N ASP A 58 -17.41 1.80 -17.45
CA ASP A 58 -18.02 0.77 -16.60
C ASP A 58 -18.01 1.20 -15.13
N ILE A 59 -16.89 1.74 -14.64
CA ILE A 59 -16.79 2.26 -13.27
C ILE A 59 -17.73 3.47 -13.06
N THR A 60 -17.79 4.39 -14.03
CA THR A 60 -18.71 5.54 -13.98
C THR A 60 -20.16 5.07 -13.90
N LYS A 61 -20.53 4.06 -14.69
CA LYS A 61 -21.86 3.46 -14.67
C LYS A 61 -22.16 2.84 -13.30
N LEU A 62 -21.25 2.02 -12.75
CA LEU A 62 -21.39 1.43 -11.42
C LEU A 62 -21.62 2.49 -10.34
N GLN A 63 -20.87 3.59 -10.39
CA GLN A 63 -21.04 4.68 -9.44
C GLN A 63 -22.39 5.39 -9.61
N SER A 64 -22.84 5.62 -10.85
CA SER A 64 -24.12 6.28 -11.13
C SER A 64 -25.34 5.42 -10.76
N GLU A 65 -25.20 4.10 -10.84
CA GLU A 65 -26.25 3.12 -10.54
C GLU A 65 -26.11 2.55 -9.11
N ALA A 66 -25.21 3.10 -8.29
CA ALA A 66 -24.92 2.58 -6.96
C ALA A 66 -26.16 2.66 -6.04
N PRO A 67 -26.54 1.57 -5.35
CA PRO A 67 -27.59 1.62 -4.34
C PRO A 67 -27.26 2.62 -3.21
N PRO A 68 -28.28 3.15 -2.51
CA PRO A 68 -28.05 4.02 -1.35
C PRO A 68 -27.10 3.38 -0.33
N GLY A 69 -26.01 4.09 0.00
CA GLY A 69 -24.99 3.61 0.95
C GLY A 69 -23.88 2.75 0.36
N VAL A 70 -23.93 2.45 -0.94
CA VAL A 70 -22.86 1.70 -1.65
C VAL A 70 -21.92 2.68 -2.37
N LYS A 71 -20.62 2.36 -2.34
CA LYS A 71 -19.58 3.08 -3.08
C LYS A 71 -18.74 2.10 -3.87
N TYR A 72 -18.41 2.45 -5.11
CA TYR A 72 -17.43 1.74 -5.93
C TYR A 72 -16.16 2.57 -6.02
N ALA A 73 -15.01 1.95 -5.73
CA ALA A 73 -13.70 2.55 -5.87
C ALA A 73 -12.77 1.58 -6.59
N VAL A 74 -11.93 2.14 -7.47
CA VAL A 74 -10.79 1.42 -8.04
C VAL A 74 -9.61 1.64 -7.10
N CYS A 75 -8.99 0.54 -6.68
CA CYS A 75 -7.89 0.52 -5.73
C CYS A 75 -6.67 -0.11 -6.37
N TRP A 76 -5.64 0.70 -6.67
CA TRP A 76 -4.34 0.18 -7.06
C TRP A 76 -3.55 -0.19 -5.81
N LEU A 77 -3.27 -1.48 -5.59
CA LEU A 77 -2.55 -1.96 -4.42
C LEU A 77 -1.10 -2.28 -4.79
N GLY A 78 -0.13 -1.65 -4.13
CA GLY A 78 1.29 -1.96 -4.34
C GLY A 78 1.94 -2.44 -3.04
N ARG A 79 2.69 -3.55 -3.11
CA ARG A 79 3.61 -4.03 -2.06
C ARG A 79 4.96 -3.33 -2.21
N HIS A 80 5.70 -3.17 -1.11
CA HIS A 80 7.07 -2.67 -1.18
C HIS A 80 7.98 -3.60 -2.00
N GLY A 81 9.01 -3.03 -2.63
CA GLY A 81 10.11 -3.81 -3.19
C GLY A 81 10.95 -4.49 -2.10
N GLU A 82 11.88 -5.35 -2.48
CA GLU A 82 12.78 -6.04 -1.55
C GLU A 82 13.48 -5.04 -0.60
N GLY A 83 13.34 -5.27 0.71
CA GLY A 83 14.09 -4.55 1.73
C GLY A 83 15.21 -5.40 2.29
N TRP A 84 16.19 -4.77 2.93
CA TRP A 84 17.34 -5.49 3.51
C TRP A 84 16.93 -6.58 4.52
N HIS A 85 15.83 -6.39 5.25
CA HIS A 85 15.26 -7.43 6.11
C HIS A 85 14.86 -8.71 5.36
N ASN A 86 14.43 -8.63 4.10
CA ASN A 86 14.12 -9.79 3.27
C ASN A 86 15.38 -10.57 2.92
N VAL A 87 16.44 -9.87 2.51
CA VAL A 87 17.76 -10.50 2.21
C VAL A 87 18.29 -11.24 3.43
N VAL A 88 18.16 -10.66 4.62
CA VAL A 88 18.62 -11.27 5.87
C VAL A 88 17.75 -12.48 6.25
N GLN A 89 16.45 -12.41 6.05
CA GLN A 89 15.57 -13.57 6.22
C GLN A 89 15.97 -14.72 5.28
N ASP A 90 16.28 -14.43 4.01
CA ASP A 90 16.70 -15.44 3.03
C ASP A 90 18.08 -16.01 3.35
N LEU A 91 19.01 -15.18 3.82
CA LEU A 91 20.37 -15.58 4.18
C LEU A 91 20.41 -16.56 5.37
N TYR A 92 19.65 -16.27 6.42
CA TYR A 92 19.69 -17.04 7.66
C TYR A 92 18.56 -18.09 7.77
N GLY A 93 17.56 -18.00 6.88
CA GLY A 93 16.39 -18.87 6.86
C GLY A 93 15.33 -18.50 7.90
N GLY A 94 14.09 -18.88 7.62
CA GLY A 94 12.90 -18.47 8.38
C GLY A 94 12.98 -18.78 9.89
N ARG A 95 13.57 -19.93 10.27
CA ARG A 95 13.69 -20.29 11.70
C ARG A 95 14.59 -19.32 12.47
N ALA A 96 15.77 -19.01 11.94
CA ALA A 96 16.69 -18.07 12.59
C ALA A 96 16.16 -16.64 12.54
N TRP A 97 15.44 -16.30 11.48
CA TRP A 97 14.70 -15.04 11.38
C TRP A 97 13.69 -14.88 12.50
N ASP A 98 12.82 -15.88 12.68
CA ASP A 98 11.74 -15.83 13.67
C ASP A 98 12.23 -15.82 15.11
N THR A 99 13.32 -16.55 15.42
CA THR A 99 13.82 -16.66 16.79
C THR A 99 14.86 -15.60 17.17
N HIS A 100 15.49 -14.93 16.20
CA HIS A 100 16.59 -14.02 16.47
C HIS A 100 16.58 -12.76 15.59
N TRP A 101 16.79 -12.91 14.27
CA TRP A 101 17.12 -11.74 13.43
C TRP A 101 15.97 -10.73 13.31
N SER A 102 14.72 -11.19 13.34
CA SER A 102 13.58 -10.28 13.33
C SER A 102 13.41 -9.47 14.63
N LEU A 103 14.14 -9.83 15.70
CA LEU A 103 14.03 -9.22 17.03
C LEU A 103 15.16 -8.22 17.34
N VAL A 104 16.12 -8.05 16.42
CA VAL A 104 17.28 -7.17 16.60
C VAL A 104 17.29 -6.07 15.55
N ASP A 105 17.92 -4.94 15.88
CA ASP A 105 17.93 -3.77 14.99
C ASP A 105 18.93 -3.92 13.82
N MET A 106 19.91 -4.81 13.94
CA MET A 106 20.99 -5.03 12.97
C MET A 106 21.53 -6.46 12.97
N ASP A 107 22.09 -6.92 11.85
CA ASP A 107 22.82 -8.21 11.73
C ASP A 107 24.36 -8.07 11.79
N GLY A 108 24.83 -6.93 12.29
CA GLY A 108 26.24 -6.53 12.29
C GLY A 108 26.54 -5.45 11.24
N THR A 109 26.18 -5.69 9.98
CA THR A 109 26.42 -4.73 8.87
C THR A 109 25.14 -4.13 8.31
N THR A 110 24.03 -4.84 8.42
CA THR A 110 22.75 -4.52 7.81
C THR A 110 21.79 -4.01 8.87
N ARG A 111 21.09 -2.92 8.57
CA ARG A 111 20.00 -2.42 9.40
C ARG A 111 18.71 -3.17 9.11
N LEU A 112 18.11 -3.75 10.14
CA LEU A 112 16.85 -4.51 10.04
C LEU A 112 15.64 -3.71 10.47
N VAL A 113 15.78 -2.87 11.50
CA VAL A 113 14.70 -2.03 12.01
C VAL A 113 14.33 -0.94 10.98
N ASP A 114 13.06 -0.93 10.59
CA ASP A 114 12.53 -0.16 9.46
C ASP A 114 13.49 -0.11 8.25
N ALA A 115 13.91 -1.29 7.79
CA ALA A 115 14.90 -1.42 6.74
C ALA A 115 14.53 -0.66 5.46
N ASP A 116 15.54 -0.04 4.85
CA ASP A 116 15.47 0.51 3.50
C ASP A 116 15.32 -0.60 2.44
N LEU A 117 14.90 -0.19 1.24
CA LEU A 117 14.99 -1.01 0.03
C LEU A 117 16.44 -1.38 -0.29
N THR A 118 16.63 -2.55 -0.89
CA THR A 118 17.87 -2.92 -1.56
C THR A 118 17.93 -2.29 -2.94
N GLU A 119 19.07 -2.37 -3.62
CA GLU A 119 19.18 -1.98 -5.04
C GLU A 119 18.17 -2.74 -5.92
N LEU A 120 17.95 -4.03 -5.62
CA LEU A 120 16.94 -4.85 -6.28
C LEU A 120 15.52 -4.34 -5.98
N GLY A 121 15.22 -4.02 -4.71
CA GLY A 121 13.93 -3.44 -4.33
C GLY A 121 13.64 -2.10 -5.00
N GLU A 122 14.66 -1.25 -5.16
CA GLU A 122 14.54 -0.02 -5.94
C GLU A 122 14.27 -0.31 -7.42
N GLU A 123 14.95 -1.30 -8.03
CA GLU A 123 14.67 -1.65 -9.42
C GLU A 123 13.26 -2.25 -9.59
N GLN A 124 12.78 -3.04 -8.65
CA GLN A 124 11.38 -3.51 -8.64
C GLN A 124 10.40 -2.33 -8.61
N ALA A 125 10.67 -1.31 -7.80
CA ALA A 125 9.86 -0.09 -7.77
C ALA A 125 9.93 0.71 -9.10
N ARG A 126 11.12 0.79 -9.72
CA ARG A 126 11.30 1.40 -11.06
C ARG A 126 10.57 0.62 -12.15
N GLN A 127 10.57 -0.71 -12.08
CA GLN A 127 9.84 -1.58 -13.02
C GLN A 127 8.34 -1.33 -12.95
N ALA A 128 7.76 -1.26 -11.75
CA ALA A 128 6.37 -0.85 -11.58
C ALA A 128 6.11 0.55 -12.15
N GLY A 129 7.04 1.49 -11.97
CA GLY A 129 6.97 2.82 -12.58
C GLY A 129 6.98 2.80 -14.11
N LYS A 130 7.78 1.93 -14.73
CA LYS A 130 7.80 1.71 -16.19
C LYS A 130 6.45 1.20 -16.71
N VAL A 131 5.76 0.33 -15.96
CA VAL A 131 4.39 -0.10 -16.31
C VAL A 131 3.44 1.09 -16.31
N TRP A 132 3.47 1.92 -15.25
CA TRP A 132 2.67 3.15 -15.20
C TRP A 132 2.96 4.10 -16.35
N ALA A 133 4.23 4.37 -16.64
CA ALA A 133 4.62 5.24 -17.75
C ALA A 133 4.11 4.68 -19.10
N THR A 134 4.22 3.36 -19.32
CA THR A 134 3.73 2.70 -20.53
C THR A 134 2.23 2.86 -20.70
N GLU A 135 1.45 2.60 -19.64
CA GLU A 135 0.00 2.67 -19.67
C GLU A 135 -0.53 4.11 -19.73
N LEU A 136 0.18 5.07 -19.16
CA LEU A 136 -0.15 6.51 -19.23
C LEU A 136 0.19 7.14 -20.59
N ALA A 137 1.13 6.56 -21.34
CA ALA A 137 1.55 7.06 -22.66
C ALA A 137 0.70 6.53 -23.82
N ARG A 138 -0.26 5.63 -23.55
CA ARG A 138 -1.18 5.10 -24.57
C ARG A 138 -2.10 6.20 -25.12
N SER A 139 -2.61 5.99 -26.34
CA SER A 139 -3.66 6.85 -26.92
C SER A 139 -4.95 6.83 -26.09
N ASP A 140 -5.26 5.68 -25.49
CA ASP A 140 -6.25 5.51 -24.43
C ASP A 140 -5.50 5.25 -23.11
N PRO A 141 -5.20 6.28 -22.31
CA PRO A 141 -4.34 6.13 -21.14
C PRO A 141 -5.09 5.59 -19.93
N VAL A 142 -4.37 4.86 -19.07
CA VAL A 142 -4.90 4.40 -17.78
C VAL A 142 -5.42 5.57 -16.93
N PRO A 143 -6.56 5.41 -16.21
CA PRO A 143 -6.99 6.40 -15.24
C PRO A 143 -5.97 6.53 -14.10
N LEU A 144 -5.27 7.66 -14.06
CA LEU A 144 -4.32 7.96 -12.99
C LEU A 144 -5.05 8.03 -11.63
N PRO A 145 -4.48 7.47 -10.55
CA PRO A 145 -5.02 7.64 -9.22
C PRO A 145 -5.00 9.11 -8.79
N THR A 146 -6.05 9.56 -8.13
CA THR A 146 -6.15 10.94 -7.60
C THR A 146 -5.69 11.05 -6.15
N LYS A 147 -5.70 9.93 -5.42
CA LYS A 147 -5.27 9.83 -4.01
C LYS A 147 -4.21 8.76 -3.86
N PHE A 148 -3.16 9.06 -3.10
CA PHE A 148 -2.05 8.17 -2.81
C PHE A 148 -1.91 8.02 -1.31
N PHE A 149 -2.16 6.81 -0.80
CA PHE A 149 -1.96 6.50 0.62
C PHE A 149 -0.74 5.60 0.80
N CYS A 150 0.00 5.82 1.88
CA CYS A 150 1.22 5.09 2.18
C CYS A 150 1.26 4.63 3.64
N SER A 151 1.82 3.44 3.86
CA SER A 151 2.31 3.02 5.18
C SER A 151 3.43 3.93 5.68
N PRO A 152 3.60 4.06 7.00
CA PRO A 152 4.68 4.84 7.60
C PRO A 152 6.06 4.17 7.57
N LEU A 153 6.15 2.90 7.13
CA LEU A 153 7.43 2.20 7.07
C LEU A 153 8.25 2.66 5.83
N THR A 154 9.57 2.75 5.99
CA THR A 154 10.48 3.40 5.04
C THR A 154 10.47 2.74 3.66
N ARG A 155 10.48 1.39 3.59
CA ARG A 155 10.56 0.65 2.30
C ARG A 155 9.37 0.86 1.34
N ALA A 156 8.13 1.09 1.77
CA ALA A 156 7.05 1.46 0.82
C ALA A 156 6.91 2.96 0.62
N ALA A 157 7.37 3.81 1.53
CA ALA A 157 7.54 5.22 1.20
C ALA A 157 8.56 5.37 0.04
N GLN A 158 9.70 4.67 0.11
CA GLN A 158 10.67 4.57 -0.99
C GLN A 158 10.04 3.96 -2.25
N THR A 159 9.32 2.83 -2.12
CA THR A 159 8.68 2.18 -3.28
C THR A 159 7.70 3.14 -3.96
N LEU A 160 6.81 3.80 -3.21
CA LEU A 160 5.83 4.74 -3.76
C LEU A 160 6.53 5.92 -4.44
N GLU A 161 7.50 6.55 -3.76
CA GLU A 161 8.25 7.69 -4.31
C GLU A 161 8.97 7.32 -5.60
N ILE A 162 9.62 6.16 -5.67
CA ILE A 162 10.33 5.70 -6.87
C ILE A 162 9.35 5.38 -7.99
N THR A 163 8.32 4.57 -7.72
CA THR A 163 7.33 4.15 -8.73
C THR A 163 6.60 5.33 -9.35
N PHE A 164 6.33 6.39 -8.59
CA PHE A 164 5.54 7.55 -9.04
C PHE A 164 6.34 8.85 -9.14
N SER A 165 7.66 8.81 -9.10
CA SER A 165 8.52 10.01 -9.05
C SER A 165 8.12 11.11 -10.04
N GLU A 166 7.90 10.77 -11.31
CA GLU A 166 7.45 11.69 -12.35
C GLU A 166 6.02 12.20 -12.10
N VAL A 167 5.09 11.32 -11.75
CA VAL A 167 3.69 11.66 -11.46
C VAL A 167 3.60 12.61 -10.26
N LEU A 168 4.27 12.30 -9.15
CA LEU A 168 4.24 13.12 -7.94
C LEU A 168 4.77 14.53 -8.22
N THR A 169 5.81 14.63 -9.06
CA THR A 169 6.42 15.92 -9.42
C THR A 169 5.56 16.71 -10.39
N THR A 170 5.11 16.09 -11.49
CA THR A 170 4.36 16.78 -12.55
C THR A 170 2.93 17.13 -12.17
N LYS A 171 2.31 16.35 -11.28
CA LYS A 171 0.95 16.58 -10.78
C LYS A 171 0.90 17.23 -9.40
N TYR A 172 2.06 17.52 -8.80
CA TYR A 172 2.19 18.07 -7.44
C TYR A 172 1.40 17.26 -6.39
N ILE A 173 1.38 15.93 -6.54
CA ILE A 173 0.66 15.03 -5.65
C ILE A 173 1.53 14.75 -4.42
N ARG A 174 0.93 14.90 -3.25
CA ARG A 174 1.53 14.62 -1.95
C ARG A 174 0.93 13.34 -1.39
N PRO A 175 1.68 12.21 -1.36
CA PRO A 175 1.18 10.99 -0.76
C PRO A 175 0.90 11.18 0.73
N TYR A 176 -0.12 10.50 1.24
CA TYR A 176 -0.61 10.66 2.60
C TYR A 176 -0.30 9.43 3.45
N ILE A 177 0.52 9.62 4.47
CA ILE A 177 0.95 8.57 5.41
C ILE A 177 -0.15 8.32 6.43
N ILE A 178 -0.60 7.07 6.52
CA ILE A 178 -1.62 6.59 7.46
C ILE A 178 -0.98 5.48 8.30
N GLU A 179 -0.91 5.68 9.62
CA GLU A 179 -0.27 4.77 10.57
C GLU A 179 -0.83 3.35 10.46
N ASP A 180 -2.15 3.24 10.34
CA ASP A 180 -2.89 1.98 10.31
C ASP A 180 -2.71 1.21 8.98
N LEU A 181 -2.00 1.74 7.98
CA LEU A 181 -1.60 1.02 6.74
C LEU A 181 -0.28 0.24 6.85
N ARG A 182 0.37 0.24 8.03
CA ARG A 182 1.59 -0.54 8.28
C ARG A 182 1.38 -2.06 8.22
N GLU A 183 2.49 -2.77 8.00
CA GLU A 183 2.61 -4.22 8.21
C GLU A 183 2.17 -4.63 9.63
N ARG A 184 1.99 -5.93 9.88
CA ARG A 184 1.78 -6.50 11.21
C ARG A 184 2.66 -5.81 12.26
N ASN A 185 2.02 -5.26 13.29
CA ASN A 185 2.69 -4.39 14.25
C ASN A 185 3.32 -5.17 15.43
N GLY A 186 4.35 -4.61 16.03
CA GLY A 186 5.01 -5.16 17.22
C GLY A 186 5.91 -6.37 16.97
N LEU A 187 6.58 -6.82 18.03
CA LEU A 187 7.62 -7.84 18.16
C LEU A 187 8.83 -7.65 17.23
N ARG A 188 8.59 -7.66 15.92
CA ARG A 188 9.63 -7.61 14.90
C ARG A 188 10.11 -6.17 14.70
N THR A 189 11.42 -5.97 14.77
CA THR A 189 12.05 -4.65 14.65
C THR A 189 11.89 -4.07 13.25
N CYS A 190 11.86 -4.90 12.21
CA CYS A 190 11.57 -4.46 10.84
C CYS A 190 10.20 -3.77 10.66
N ASN A 191 9.30 -3.94 11.63
CA ASN A 191 7.96 -3.33 11.65
C ASN A 191 7.85 -2.17 12.66
N LYS A 192 8.95 -1.76 13.28
CA LYS A 192 9.03 -0.57 14.14
C LYS A 192 9.41 0.63 13.28
N ARG A 193 8.47 1.53 13.00
CA ARG A 193 8.74 2.68 12.13
C ARG A 193 9.75 3.65 12.74
N ARG A 194 10.40 4.42 11.88
CA ARG A 194 11.20 5.57 12.30
C ARG A 194 10.32 6.72 12.78
N SER A 195 10.98 7.74 13.33
CA SER A 195 10.28 8.89 13.89
C SER A 195 9.62 9.73 12.78
N LYS A 196 8.59 10.51 13.15
CA LYS A 196 7.94 11.43 12.22
C LYS A 196 8.94 12.43 11.62
N THR A 197 9.86 12.96 12.44
CA THR A 197 10.93 13.85 11.95
C THR A 197 11.77 13.17 10.87
N PHE A 198 12.23 11.93 11.10
CA PHE A 198 12.97 11.17 10.10
C PHE A 198 12.17 11.01 8.80
N LEU A 199 10.90 10.61 8.90
CA LEU A 199 10.05 10.41 7.71
C LEU A 199 9.83 11.72 6.94
N HIS A 200 9.61 12.83 7.64
CA HIS A 200 9.42 14.14 7.03
C HIS A 200 10.70 14.65 6.34
N GLU A 201 11.87 14.46 6.95
CA GLU A 201 13.16 14.81 6.35
C GLU A 201 13.48 13.93 5.13
N ARG A 202 13.21 12.62 5.24
CA ARG A 202 13.51 11.65 4.18
C ARG A 202 12.54 11.76 3.00
N PHE A 203 11.27 12.07 3.27
CA PHE A 203 10.18 12.14 2.30
C PHE A 203 9.40 13.47 2.42
N PRO A 204 10.01 14.63 2.11
CA PRO A 204 9.42 15.96 2.35
C PRO A 204 8.15 16.25 1.54
N ARG A 205 7.87 15.42 0.53
CA ARG A 205 6.64 15.48 -0.28
C ARG A 205 5.44 14.78 0.35
N PHE A 206 5.65 13.99 1.39
CA PHE A 206 4.59 13.20 2.00
C PHE A 206 3.92 14.01 3.11
N ASP A 207 2.60 13.93 3.16
CA ASP A 207 1.81 14.49 4.25
C ASP A 207 1.45 13.39 5.24
N PHE A 208 1.18 13.78 6.49
CA PHE A 208 0.88 12.84 7.57
C PHE A 208 -0.56 13.03 8.01
N GLU A 209 -1.18 11.94 8.47
CA GLU A 209 -2.48 12.05 9.12
C GLU A 209 -2.47 12.91 10.40
N PRO A 210 -3.60 13.56 10.73
CA PRO A 210 -3.77 14.26 12.01
C PRO A 210 -3.44 13.34 13.19
N GLY A 211 -2.68 13.86 14.14
CA GLY A 211 -2.30 13.11 15.33
C GLY A 211 -1.15 12.10 15.14
N PHE A 212 -0.52 12.05 13.96
CA PHE A 212 0.67 11.21 13.74
C PHE A 212 1.78 11.57 14.74
N THR A 213 2.17 10.60 15.56
CA THR A 213 3.07 10.76 16.72
C THR A 213 4.53 10.77 16.30
N GLU A 214 5.38 11.46 17.07
CA GLU A 214 6.82 11.55 16.77
C GLU A 214 7.49 10.17 16.87
N ALA A 215 7.34 9.49 18.00
CA ALA A 215 7.85 8.13 18.19
C ALA A 215 6.83 7.07 17.76
N ASP A 216 7.28 5.85 17.54
CA ASP A 216 6.40 4.70 17.27
C ASP A 216 5.76 4.17 18.56
N GLU A 217 4.81 4.92 19.11
CA GLU A 217 4.12 4.60 20.37
C GLU A 217 3.26 3.33 20.28
N GLY A 218 2.88 2.93 19.07
CA GLY A 218 2.06 1.74 18.82
C GLY A 218 2.86 0.44 18.78
N TRP A 219 4.18 0.48 18.59
CA TRP A 219 5.00 -0.73 18.49
C TRP A 219 5.44 -1.25 19.86
N SER A 220 5.35 -2.56 20.06
CA SER A 220 5.75 -3.24 21.30
C SER A 220 6.88 -4.24 21.03
N PRO A 221 7.97 -4.27 21.82
CA PRO A 221 9.04 -5.26 21.65
C PRO A 221 8.64 -6.67 22.12
N SER A 222 7.55 -6.81 22.87
CA SER A 222 7.16 -8.08 23.52
C SER A 222 5.83 -8.63 23.05
N THR A 223 5.13 -7.92 22.17
CA THR A 223 3.77 -8.28 21.74
C THR A 223 3.67 -8.11 20.24
N GLN A 224 3.38 -9.20 19.53
CA GLN A 224 3.04 -9.17 18.12
C GLN A 224 1.53 -9.00 17.98
N GLU A 225 1.12 -8.17 17.02
CA GLU A 225 -0.27 -8.01 16.65
C GLU A 225 -0.86 -9.31 16.08
N LEU A 226 -2.05 -9.67 16.56
CA LEU A 226 -2.83 -10.80 16.06
C LEU A 226 -3.52 -10.45 14.74
N ASP A 227 -3.82 -11.46 13.93
CA ASP A 227 -4.47 -11.27 12.63
C ASP A 227 -5.79 -10.50 12.72
N GLU A 228 -6.59 -10.81 13.74
CA GLU A 228 -7.87 -10.13 13.97
C GLU A 228 -7.69 -8.65 14.27
N ASP A 229 -6.64 -8.30 15.04
CA ASP A 229 -6.38 -6.91 15.40
C ASP A 229 -5.80 -6.13 14.23
N MET A 230 -4.95 -6.77 13.42
CA MET A 230 -4.50 -6.21 12.15
C MET A 230 -5.67 -5.98 11.18
N ARG A 231 -6.62 -6.93 11.08
CA ARG A 231 -7.83 -6.75 10.25
C ARG A 231 -8.68 -5.59 10.75
N LYS A 232 -8.91 -5.47 12.07
CA LYS A 232 -9.61 -4.33 12.67
C LYS A 232 -8.88 -3.02 12.39
N ARG A 233 -7.56 -3.00 12.50
CA ARG A 233 -6.71 -1.83 12.22
C ARG A 233 -6.79 -1.40 10.76
N LEU A 234 -6.59 -2.32 9.83
CA LEU A 234 -6.73 -2.04 8.40
C LEU A 234 -8.14 -1.55 8.07
N LYS A 235 -9.17 -2.16 8.67
CA LYS A 235 -10.56 -1.69 8.50
C LYS A 235 -10.72 -0.24 8.97
N ARG A 236 -10.15 0.16 10.10
CA ARG A 236 -10.20 1.57 10.55
C ARG A 236 -9.55 2.51 9.54
N ALA A 237 -8.38 2.16 8.99
CA ALA A 237 -7.75 2.95 7.93
C ALA A 237 -8.67 3.10 6.72
N LEU A 238 -9.25 1.98 6.25
CA LEU A 238 -10.19 1.99 5.13
C LEU A 238 -11.45 2.82 5.45
N ASP A 239 -11.98 2.73 6.67
CA ASP A 239 -13.16 3.50 7.10
C ASP A 239 -12.87 5.01 7.07
N VAL A 240 -11.67 5.44 7.51
CA VAL A 240 -11.21 6.83 7.40
C VAL A 240 -11.10 7.23 5.94
N ILE A 241 -10.47 6.39 5.11
CA ILE A 241 -10.23 6.71 3.69
C ILE A 241 -11.56 6.88 2.96
N PHE A 242 -12.43 5.87 2.97
CA PHE A 242 -13.71 5.88 2.27
C PHE A 242 -14.75 6.81 2.89
N GLY A 243 -14.62 7.10 4.19
CA GLY A 243 -15.52 7.99 4.92
C GLY A 243 -15.18 9.46 4.81
N SER A 244 -13.89 9.81 4.72
CA SER A 244 -13.41 11.18 4.94
C SER A 244 -12.33 11.67 3.96
N LEU A 245 -11.57 10.79 3.32
CA LEU A 245 -10.44 11.20 2.45
C LEU A 245 -10.75 11.07 0.96
N LEU A 246 -11.80 10.32 0.61
CA LEU A 246 -12.29 10.16 -0.75
C LEU A 246 -13.54 11.01 -0.99
N GLY A 247 -13.48 11.87 -2.00
CA GLY A 247 -14.63 12.54 -2.59
C GLY A 247 -15.45 11.62 -3.49
N GLU A 248 -16.60 12.11 -3.94
CA GLU A 248 -17.54 11.33 -4.77
C GLU A 248 -16.96 10.93 -6.14
N ASN A 249 -15.98 11.68 -6.65
CA ASN A 249 -15.36 11.48 -7.95
C ASN A 249 -13.89 10.99 -7.88
N ASP A 250 -13.38 10.68 -6.68
CA ASP A 250 -11.96 10.31 -6.52
C ASP A 250 -11.70 8.84 -6.91
N THR A 251 -10.65 8.61 -7.71
CA THR A 251 -10.05 7.28 -7.94
C THR A 251 -8.83 7.09 -7.03
N CYS A 252 -8.62 5.88 -6.49
CA CYS A 252 -7.75 5.69 -5.33
C CYS A 252 -6.58 4.74 -5.59
N LYS A 253 -5.41 5.06 -5.04
CA LYS A 253 -4.27 4.14 -4.96
C LYS A 253 -3.82 4.00 -3.52
N PHE A 254 -3.61 2.76 -3.11
CA PHE A 254 -3.04 2.40 -1.83
C PHE A 254 -1.69 1.73 -2.06
N GLN A 255 -0.62 2.32 -1.56
CA GLN A 255 0.62 1.56 -1.37
C GLN A 255 0.57 1.00 0.05
N ILE A 256 0.33 -0.31 0.16
CA ILE A 256 0.17 -1.00 1.43
C ILE A 256 1.40 -1.89 1.62
N PHE A 257 1.82 -2.09 2.86
CA PHE A 257 2.98 -2.91 3.16
C PHE A 257 2.78 -4.43 3.09
N ALA A 258 1.68 -4.87 2.48
CA ALA A 258 1.09 -6.20 2.47
C ALA A 258 -0.20 -6.27 3.30
N ILE A 259 -1.25 -6.77 2.65
CA ILE A 259 -2.29 -7.57 3.31
C ILE A 259 -1.59 -8.91 3.62
N PRO A 260 -1.77 -9.51 4.81
CA PRO A 260 -1.13 -10.78 5.13
C PRO A 260 -1.33 -11.80 4.00
N GLN A 261 -0.22 -12.31 3.46
CA GLN A 261 -0.23 -13.58 2.75
C GLN A 261 -0.19 -14.70 3.80
N GLU A 262 -1.26 -14.79 4.59
CA GLU A 262 -1.56 -15.98 5.39
C GLU A 262 -2.96 -16.45 5.03
N ALA A 263 -3.04 -17.04 3.84
CA ALA A 263 -4.01 -18.05 3.46
C ALA A 263 -3.32 -19.00 2.46
N TYR A 264 -2.38 -19.78 2.97
CA TYR A 264 -2.12 -21.14 2.50
C TYR A 264 -2.52 -22.09 3.62
#